data_AF-A0A9D4N3E0-F1
#
_entry.id   AF-A0A9D4N3E0-F1
#
_cell.length_a   1.000
_cell.length_b   1.000
_cell.length_c   1.000
_cell.angle_alpha   90.00
_cell.angle_beta   90.00
_cell.angle_gamma   90.00
#
_symmetry.space_group_name_H-M   'P 1'
#
loop_
_entity.id
_entity.type
_entity.pdbx_description
1 polymer ?
#
loop_
_entity_poly.entity_id
_entity_poly.type
_entity_poly.pdbx_seq_one_letter_code
_entity_poly.pdbx_strand_id
1 'polypeptide(L)'
;MSKLCSDETPKKQSEVTSFFTAPLKSERITQAIADMIVSNYVPLSIVEGEGLKNLMSIVAPYYTVLCRKTVRSCIQRRNDVEREALMSQFENVSSVSIDHYGYLDLQLYREFHHRH
;
A
#
# COMPACT_ATOMS: atom_id res chain seq x y z
N MET A 1 25.75 60.20 -19.08
CA MET A 1 26.56 59.02 -18.67
C MET A 1 26.78 59.19 -17.19
N SER A 2 26.24 58.39 -16.28
CA SER A 2 26.53 56.96 -16.05
C SER A 2 25.43 56.30 -15.19
N LYS A 3 25.23 55.00 -15.43
CA LYS A 3 24.22 54.12 -14.82
C LYS A 3 24.46 53.92 -13.31
N LEU A 4 23.39 54.00 -12.51
CA LEU A 4 23.32 53.37 -11.18
C LEU A 4 23.29 51.84 -11.38
N CYS A 5 24.23 51.13 -10.76
CA CYS A 5 24.28 49.68 -10.73
C CYS A 5 23.47 49.18 -9.53
N SER A 6 22.48 48.31 -9.79
CA SER A 6 21.71 47.62 -8.76
C SER A 6 22.59 46.53 -8.12
N ASP A 7 22.74 46.56 -6.80
CA ASP A 7 23.38 45.49 -6.04
C ASP A 7 22.28 44.52 -5.57
N GLU A 8 21.99 43.52 -6.38
CA GLU A 8 21.16 42.39 -5.98
C GLU A 8 22.01 41.44 -5.13
N THR A 9 21.83 41.50 -3.82
CA THR A 9 22.41 40.52 -2.91
C THR A 9 21.82 39.12 -3.19
N PRO A 10 22.65 38.09 -3.37
CA PRO A 10 22.17 36.75 -3.66
C PRO A 10 21.50 36.16 -2.42
N LYS A 11 20.18 35.91 -2.51
CA LYS A 11 19.42 35.18 -1.50
C LYS A 11 20.02 33.78 -1.38
N LYS A 12 20.71 33.55 -0.25
CA LYS A 12 21.28 32.27 0.15
C LYS A 12 20.13 31.25 0.25
N GLN A 13 19.97 30.42 -0.79
CA GLN A 13 19.04 29.30 -0.75
C GLN A 13 19.50 28.35 0.36
N SER A 14 18.67 28.20 1.39
CA SER A 14 18.87 27.18 2.41
C SER A 14 18.71 25.81 1.76
N GLU A 15 19.82 25.11 1.68
CA GLU A 15 19.96 23.69 1.33
C GLU A 15 18.82 22.86 1.96
N VAL A 16 17.93 22.32 1.11
CA VAL A 16 16.97 21.27 1.49
C VAL A 16 17.68 19.93 1.35
N THR A 17 18.69 19.69 2.19
CA THR A 17 19.50 18.46 2.17
C THR A 17 19.32 17.72 3.49
N SER A 18 18.21 16.98 3.67
CA SER A 18 18.11 15.85 4.64
C SER A 18 16.71 15.21 4.81
N PHE A 19 15.89 15.07 3.77
CA PHE A 19 14.59 14.38 3.91
C PHE A 19 14.55 12.91 3.47
N PHE A 20 15.63 12.39 2.87
CA PHE A 20 15.67 11.01 2.40
C PHE A 20 16.40 10.14 3.41
N THR A 21 15.67 9.30 4.14
CA THR A 21 16.22 8.01 4.66
C THR A 21 15.18 7.11 5.34
N ALA A 22 13.95 7.57 5.63
CA ALA A 22 12.91 6.68 6.19
C ALA A 22 11.54 6.93 5.54
N PRO A 23 10.77 5.87 5.22
CA PRO A 23 9.39 6.03 4.77
C PRO A 23 8.60 6.79 5.83
N LEU A 24 7.78 7.74 5.37
CA LEU A 24 6.94 8.55 6.25
C LEU A 24 6.08 7.64 7.13
N LYS A 25 5.79 8.06 8.36
CA LYS A 25 4.95 7.28 9.29
C LYS A 25 3.62 6.83 8.65
N SER A 26 3.02 7.67 7.81
CA SER A 26 1.81 7.39 7.04
C SER A 26 1.97 6.25 6.02
N GLU A 27 3.12 6.17 5.36
CA GLU A 27 3.43 5.11 4.41
C GLU A 27 3.59 3.76 5.13
N ARG A 28 4.27 3.77 6.27
CA ARG A 28 4.41 2.56 7.12
C ARG A 28 3.05 2.06 7.63
N ILE A 29 2.17 2.97 8.06
CA ILE A 29 0.79 2.63 8.46
C ILE A 29 0.03 2.03 7.28
N THR A 30 0.14 2.64 6.10
CA THR A 30 -0.52 2.15 4.88
C THR A 30 -0.06 0.74 4.52
N GLN A 31 1.26 0.49 4.57
CA GLN A 31 1.81 -0.83 4.30
C GLN A 31 1.32 -1.86 5.32
N ALA A 32 1.31 -1.51 6.61
CA ALA A 32 0.80 -2.39 7.66
C ALA A 32 -0.69 -2.74 7.48
N ILE A 33 -1.52 -1.79 7.02
CA ILE A 33 -2.93 -2.06 6.69
C ILE A 33 -3.04 -3.00 5.48
N ALA A 34 -2.26 -2.77 4.43
CA ALA A 34 -2.23 -3.65 3.26
C ALA A 34 -1.81 -5.08 3.64
N ASP A 35 -0.78 -5.20 4.49
CA ASP A 35 -0.27 -6.48 4.96
C ASP A 35 -1.31 -7.20 5.83
N MET A 36 -1.99 -6.48 6.73
CA MET A 36 -3.10 -7.02 7.52
C MET A 36 -4.20 -7.61 6.63
N ILE A 37 -4.56 -6.91 5.54
CA ILE A 37 -5.60 -7.36 4.60
C ILE A 37 -5.17 -8.65 3.89
N VAL A 38 -3.96 -8.67 3.35
CA VAL A 38 -3.43 -9.81 2.59
C VAL A 38 -3.23 -11.03 3.49
N SER A 39 -2.58 -10.86 4.63
CA SER A 39 -2.22 -11.97 5.53
C SER A 39 -3.42 -12.58 6.25
N ASN A 40 -4.49 -11.81 6.48
CA ASN A 40 -5.68 -12.29 7.17
C ASN A 40 -6.88 -12.53 6.24
N TYR A 41 -6.70 -12.45 4.92
CA TYR A 41 -7.76 -12.63 3.91
C TYR A 41 -9.02 -11.78 4.16
N VAL A 42 -8.83 -10.58 4.68
CA VAL A 42 -9.93 -9.67 5.03
C VAL A 42 -10.39 -8.92 3.77
N PRO A 43 -11.69 -8.65 3.58
CA PRO A 43 -12.15 -7.90 2.42
C PRO A 43 -11.59 -6.48 2.40
N LEU A 44 -11.26 -5.98 1.21
CA LEU A 44 -10.77 -4.61 0.98
C LEU A 44 -11.72 -3.53 1.52
N SER A 45 -13.02 -3.84 1.67
CA SER A 45 -14.01 -2.92 2.24
C SER A 45 -13.74 -2.55 3.70
N ILE A 46 -12.91 -3.31 4.44
CA ILE A 46 -12.60 -3.01 5.84
C ILE A 46 -12.00 -1.60 6.02
N VAL A 47 -11.29 -1.09 5.02
CA VAL A 47 -10.66 0.24 5.07
C VAL A 47 -11.67 1.39 5.08
N GLU A 48 -12.90 1.11 4.66
CA GLU A 48 -14.02 2.05 4.68
C GLU A 48 -14.93 1.84 5.90
N GLY A 49 -14.71 0.76 6.66
CA GLY A 49 -15.49 0.39 7.83
C GLY A 49 -15.26 1.34 9.01
N GLU A 50 -16.34 1.65 9.72
CA GLU A 50 -16.33 2.62 10.83
C GLU A 50 -15.42 2.17 11.98
N GLY A 51 -15.37 0.86 12.26
CA GLY A 51 -14.50 0.31 13.30
C GLY A 51 -13.01 0.59 13.07
N LEU A 52 -12.52 0.44 11.83
CA LEU A 52 -11.13 0.75 11.51
C LEU A 52 -10.87 2.26 11.55
N LYS A 53 -11.80 3.07 11.04
CA LYS A 53 -11.68 4.54 11.10
C LYS A 53 -11.61 5.04 12.54
N ASN A 54 -12.46 4.52 13.42
CA ASN A 54 -12.44 4.83 14.84
C ASN A 54 -11.15 4.36 15.52
N LEU A 55 -10.64 3.17 15.18
CA LEU A 55 -9.34 2.73 15.69
C LEU A 55 -8.23 3.70 15.26
N MET A 56 -8.21 4.09 13.98
CA MET A 56 -7.20 4.98 13.41
C MET A 56 -7.28 6.41 13.97
N SER A 57 -8.47 6.91 14.30
CA SER A 57 -8.60 8.22 14.96
C SER A 57 -7.96 8.23 16.35
N ILE A 58 -7.93 7.08 17.04
CA ILE A 58 -7.30 6.94 18.35
C ILE A 58 -5.78 6.73 18.21
N VAL A 59 -5.34 5.79 17.37
CA VAL A 59 -3.92 5.38 17.33
C VAL A 59 -3.05 6.25 16.42
N ALA A 60 -3.65 6.89 15.41
CA ALA A 60 -2.97 7.74 14.45
C ALA A 60 -3.91 8.87 13.96
N PRO A 61 -4.27 9.84 14.82
CA PRO A 61 -5.28 10.86 14.53
C PRO A 61 -4.98 11.73 13.30
N TYR A 62 -3.71 11.86 12.91
CA TYR A 62 -3.27 12.62 11.74
C TYR A 62 -3.14 11.77 10.47
N TYR A 63 -3.41 10.47 10.54
CA TYR A 63 -3.41 9.59 9.38
C TYR A 63 -4.80 9.56 8.75
N THR A 64 -4.89 9.99 7.50
CA THR A 64 -6.09 9.81 6.71
C THR A 64 -6.13 8.39 6.17
N VAL A 65 -7.11 7.59 6.61
CA VAL A 65 -7.33 6.25 6.07
C VAL A 65 -7.57 6.34 4.57
N LEU A 66 -6.73 5.63 3.82
CA LEU A 66 -6.78 5.65 2.36
C LEU A 66 -8.02 4.93 1.85
N CYS A 67 -8.53 5.38 0.70
CA CYS A 67 -9.65 4.71 0.06
C CYS A 67 -9.25 3.33 -0.47
N ARG A 68 -10.25 2.47 -0.69
CA ARG A 68 -10.08 1.10 -1.19
C ARG A 68 -9.21 1.02 -2.45
N LYS A 69 -9.29 2.00 -3.33
CA LYS A 69 -8.50 2.06 -4.57
C LYS A 69 -7.01 2.14 -4.28
N THR A 70 -6.60 3.02 -3.36
CA THR A 70 -5.19 3.20 -3.02
C THR A 70 -4.63 1.93 -2.38
N VAL A 71 -5.37 1.34 -1.43
CA VAL A 71 -4.94 0.10 -0.75
C VAL A 71 -4.85 -1.07 -1.75
N ARG A 72 -5.80 -1.17 -2.68
CA ARG A 72 -5.71 -2.13 -3.80
C ARG A 72 -4.43 -1.93 -4.61
N SER A 73 -4.10 -0.70 -5.00
CA SER A 73 -2.86 -0.43 -5.75
C SER A 73 -1.60 -0.79 -4.94
N CYS A 74 -1.59 -0.55 -3.63
CA CYS A 74 -0.49 -0.98 -2.75
C CYS A 74 -0.32 -2.51 -2.76
N ILE A 75 -1.44 -3.24 -2.63
CA ILE A 75 -1.43 -4.71 -2.63
C ILE A 75 -0.99 -5.25 -4.01
N GLN A 76 -1.48 -4.67 -5.11
CA GLN A 76 -1.07 -5.06 -6.46
C GLN A 76 0.44 -4.91 -6.65
N ARG A 77 0.99 -3.74 -6.30
CA ARG A 77 2.43 -3.49 -6.38
C ARG A 77 3.23 -4.50 -5.55
N ARG A 78 2.76 -4.83 -4.34
CA ARG A 78 3.40 -5.84 -3.51
C ARG A 78 3.37 -7.22 -4.17
N ASN A 79 2.22 -7.63 -4.68
CA ASN A 79 2.05 -8.91 -5.36
C ASN A 79 2.90 -9.00 -6.64
N ASP A 80 3.08 -7.89 -7.36
CA ASP A 80 3.97 -7.85 -8.53
C ASP A 80 5.43 -8.13 -8.14
N VAL A 81 5.91 -7.51 -7.07
CA VAL A 81 7.26 -7.77 -6.53
C VAL A 81 7.41 -9.22 -6.06
N GLU A 82 6.43 -9.76 -5.33
CA GLU A 82 6.46 -11.15 -4.89
C GLU A 82 6.39 -12.12 -6.09
N ARG A 83 5.59 -11.81 -7.12
CA ARG A 83 5.53 -12.57 -8.36
C ARG A 83 6.87 -12.58 -9.07
N GLU A 84 7.53 -11.44 -9.21
CA GLU A 84 8.85 -11.35 -9.86
C GLU A 84 9.90 -12.17 -9.10
N ALA A 85 9.91 -12.08 -7.76
CA ALA A 85 10.80 -12.87 -6.91
C ALA A 85 10.53 -14.38 -7.02
N LEU A 86 9.26 -14.79 -7.14
CA LEU A 86 8.89 -16.18 -7.39
C LEU A 86 9.33 -16.63 -8.79
N MET A 87 9.08 -15.83 -9.82
CA MET A 87 9.44 -16.16 -11.20
C MET A 87 10.94 -16.36 -11.37
N SER A 88 11.78 -15.56 -10.69
CA SER A 88 13.23 -15.76 -10.68
C SER A 88 13.64 -17.12 -10.11
N GLN A 89 12.90 -17.67 -9.15
CA GLN A 89 13.17 -19.02 -8.62
C GLN A 89 12.83 -20.12 -9.64
N PHE A 90 11.90 -19.86 -10.57
CA PHE A 90 11.50 -20.81 -11.60
C PHE A 90 12.37 -20.77 -12.86
N GLU A 91 13.27 -19.79 -13.04
CA GLU A 91 14.11 -19.67 -14.24
C GLU A 91 14.98 -20.90 -14.51
N ASN A 92 15.35 -21.65 -13.46
CA ASN A 92 16.22 -22.84 -13.56
C ASN A 92 15.48 -24.15 -13.24
N VAL A 93 14.15 -24.15 -13.21
CA VAL A 93 13.36 -25.35 -12.91
C VAL A 93 13.11 -26.14 -14.20
N SER A 94 13.48 -27.43 -14.21
CA SER A 94 13.40 -28.29 -15.40
C SER A 94 11.98 -28.68 -15.82
N SER A 95 11.03 -28.66 -14.88
CA SER A 95 9.64 -29.04 -15.11
C SER A 95 8.73 -28.50 -14.02
N VAL A 96 7.55 -28.03 -14.40
CA VAL A 96 6.50 -27.58 -13.48
C VAL A 96 5.19 -28.30 -13.82
N SER A 97 4.38 -28.57 -12.81
CA SER A 97 3.02 -29.10 -12.97
C SER A 97 2.04 -28.19 -12.25
N ILE A 98 0.89 -27.93 -12.86
CA ILE A 98 -0.20 -27.13 -12.27
C ILE A 98 -1.32 -28.10 -11.90
N ASP A 99 -1.73 -28.10 -10.64
CA ASP A 99 -2.92 -28.80 -10.17
C ASP A 99 -4.14 -27.85 -10.18
N HIS A 100 -5.28 -28.39 -10.60
CA HIS A 100 -6.54 -27.64 -10.67
C HIS A 100 -7.43 -28.03 -9.48
N TYR A 101 -7.42 -27.23 -8.42
CA TYR A 101 -8.43 -27.32 -7.36
C TYR A 101 -9.64 -26.44 -7.71
N GLY A 102 -10.72 -27.07 -8.16
CA GLY A 102 -11.98 -26.40 -8.52
C GLY A 102 -12.90 -26.19 -7.31
N TYR A 103 -13.14 -24.92 -6.96
CA TYR A 103 -14.40 -24.35 -6.42
C TYR A 103 -15.32 -25.27 -5.61
N LEU A 104 -15.02 -25.48 -4.32
CA LEU A 104 -16.05 -25.90 -3.33
C LEU A 104 -16.37 -24.80 -2.29
N ASP A 105 -15.59 -23.72 -2.24
CA ASP A 105 -15.71 -22.71 -1.18
C ASP A 105 -16.78 -21.62 -1.45
N LEU A 106 -16.93 -21.19 -2.71
CA LEU A 106 -17.87 -20.12 -3.06
C LEU A 106 -19.34 -20.52 -3.07
N GLN A 107 -19.66 -21.81 -3.22
CA GLN A 107 -21.05 -22.30 -3.11
C GLN A 107 -21.49 -22.34 -1.64
N LEU A 108 -20.62 -22.81 -0.73
CA LEU A 108 -20.90 -22.80 0.71
C LEU A 108 -21.07 -21.38 1.27
N TYR A 109 -20.25 -20.42 0.82
CA TYR A 109 -20.35 -19.03 1.27
C TYR A 109 -21.66 -18.36 0.83
N ARG A 110 -22.16 -18.66 -0.38
CA ARG A 110 -23.45 -18.13 -0.88
C ARG A 110 -24.64 -18.74 -0.15
N GLU A 111 -24.57 -20.02 0.23
CA GLU A 111 -25.63 -20.70 0.98
C GLU A 111 -25.72 -20.29 2.45
N PHE A 112 -24.61 -19.85 3.05
CA PHE A 112 -24.57 -19.37 4.42
C PHE A 112 -25.23 -17.99 4.56
N HIS A 113 -25.06 -17.12 3.56
CA HIS A 113 -25.60 -15.75 3.57
C HIS A 113 -27.05 -15.61 3.09
N HIS A 114 -27.64 -16.64 2.49
CA HIS A 114 -29.06 -16.66 2.10
C HIS A 114 -29.98 -17.30 3.16
N ARG A 115 -29.41 -17.87 4.23
CA ARG A 115 -30.16 -18.53 5.32
C ARG A 115 -30.31 -17.67 6.60
N HIS A 116 -29.89 -16.42 6.55
CA HIS A 116 -30.10 -15.40 7.58
C HIS A 116 -30.65 -14.13 6.94
#